data_AF-A0A6J4PLR6-F1
#
_entry.id   AF-A0A6J4PLR6-F1
#
_cell.length_a   1.000
_cell.length_b   1.000
_cell.length_c   1.000
_cell.angle_alpha   90.00
_cell.angle_beta   90.00
_cell.angle_gamma   90.00
#
_symmetry.space_group_name_H-M   'P 1'
#
loop_
_entity.id
_entity.type
_entity.pdbx_description
1 polymer ?
#
loop_
_entity_poly.entity_id
_entity_poly.type
_entity_poly.pdbx_seq_one_letter_code
_entity_poly.pdbx_strand_id
1 'polypeptide(L)'
;MTTTLTGSAPARPAPARTADRDVVEELVRTHLPIVGYQVNETMARLPGHVHRDDLVSAGLAALAAAAVGFDASTGVPFARYATLRIRGALLDELRAMDWAPRGARTRAKEMDAAEDRLAVGLGRRPS
;
A
#
# COMPACT_ATOMS: atom_id res chain seq x y z
N MET A 1 -26.35 46.84 -5.17
CA MET A 1 -26.25 45.51 -5.80
C MET A 1 -25.26 44.69 -5.02
N THR A 2 -25.78 43.66 -4.36
CA THR A 2 -25.09 42.70 -3.49
C THR A 2 -24.26 41.73 -4.33
N THR A 3 -23.07 41.33 -3.87
CA THR A 3 -22.62 39.92 -3.77
C THR A 3 -21.20 39.89 -3.21
N THR A 4 -21.11 39.52 -1.94
CA THR A 4 -19.86 39.13 -1.27
C THR A 4 -19.50 37.72 -1.72
N LEU A 5 -18.31 37.53 -2.29
CA LEU A 5 -17.72 36.20 -2.52
C LEU A 5 -17.21 35.66 -1.18
N THR A 6 -17.90 34.67 -0.60
CA THR A 6 -17.35 33.86 0.50
C THR A 6 -16.55 32.71 -0.12
N GLY A 7 -15.22 32.82 -0.07
CA GLY A 7 -14.32 31.71 -0.33
C GLY A 7 -14.38 30.73 0.84
N SER A 8 -15.01 29.57 0.63
CA SER A 8 -14.94 28.44 1.54
C SER A 8 -13.57 27.78 1.40
N ALA A 9 -12.65 28.08 2.32
CA ALA A 9 -11.39 27.34 2.44
C ALA A 9 -11.68 25.86 2.73
N PRO A 10 -10.92 24.89 2.18
CA PRO A 10 -11.12 23.50 2.49
C PRO A 10 -10.80 23.26 3.98
N ALA A 11 -11.72 22.60 4.67
CA ALA A 11 -11.58 22.23 6.06
C ALA A 11 -10.27 21.44 6.25
N ARG A 12 -9.31 22.05 6.95
CA ARG A 12 -8.11 21.37 7.42
C ARG A 12 -8.58 20.19 8.28
N PRO A 13 -8.16 18.94 7.99
CA PRO A 13 -8.61 17.78 8.75
C PRO A 13 -8.29 18.03 10.24
N ALA A 14 -9.31 17.91 11.09
CA ALA A 14 -9.16 18.04 12.53
C ALA A 14 -8.09 17.03 13.00
N PRO A 15 -7.24 17.40 13.99
CA PRO A 15 -6.22 16.49 14.47
C PRO A 15 -6.90 15.21 14.96
N ALA A 16 -6.57 14.07 14.34
CA ALA A 16 -7.02 12.76 14.79
C ALA A 16 -6.74 12.65 16.30
N ARG A 17 -7.68 12.08 17.07
CA ARG A 17 -7.54 11.98 18.53
C ARG A 17 -6.23 11.25 18.83
N THR A 18 -5.51 11.63 19.88
CA THR A 18 -4.21 11.03 20.23
C THR A 18 -4.25 9.50 20.24
N ALA A 19 -5.34 8.90 20.73
CA ALA A 19 -5.56 7.45 20.70
C ALA A 19 -5.62 6.85 19.27
N ASP A 20 -6.21 7.57 18.31
CA ASP A 20 -6.25 7.13 16.91
C ASP A 20 -4.84 7.18 16.29
N ARG A 21 -4.00 8.14 16.71
CA ARG A 21 -2.60 8.24 16.27
C ARG A 21 -1.72 7.11 16.83
N ASP A 22 -1.87 6.78 18.11
CA ASP A 22 -1.10 5.71 18.75
C ASP A 22 -1.42 4.34 18.13
N VAL A 23 -2.70 4.10 17.81
CA VAL A 23 -3.14 2.89 17.10
C VAL A 23 -2.54 2.82 15.68
N VAL A 24 -2.55 3.93 14.94
CA VAL A 24 -1.93 4.01 13.61
C VAL A 24 -0.43 3.74 13.69
N GLU A 25 0.27 4.35 14.66
CA GLU A 25 1.71 4.15 14.83
C GLU A 25 2.06 2.70 15.15
N GLU A 26 1.30 2.05 16.04
CA GLU A 26 1.49 0.64 16.36
C GLU A 26 1.23 -0.24 15.12
N LEU A 27 0.13 -0.02 14.40
CA LEU A 27 -0.18 -0.76 13.17
C LEU A 27 0.95 -0.67 12.15
N VAL A 28 1.52 0.53 11.93
CA VAL A 28 2.68 0.70 11.05
C VAL A 28 3.87 -0.09 11.59
N ARG A 29 4.23 0.13 12.86
CA ARG A 29 5.43 -0.46 13.49
C ARG A 29 5.40 -1.99 13.46
N THR A 30 4.29 -2.62 13.84
CA THR A 30 4.16 -4.08 13.85
C THR A 30 4.27 -4.68 12.44
N HIS A 31 3.86 -3.94 11.40
CA HIS A 31 3.74 -4.46 10.04
C HIS A 31 4.82 -3.96 9.06
N LEU A 32 5.81 -3.20 9.54
CA LEU A 32 6.99 -2.78 8.76
C LEU A 32 7.65 -3.94 7.97
N PRO A 33 7.82 -5.17 8.52
CA PRO A 33 8.43 -6.27 7.77
C PRO A 33 7.70 -6.66 6.49
N ILE A 34 6.39 -6.40 6.38
CA ILE A 34 5.60 -6.71 5.18
C ILE A 34 6.13 -5.92 3.99
N VAL A 35 6.53 -4.66 4.19
CA VAL A 35 7.09 -3.82 3.11
C VAL A 35 8.37 -4.45 2.58
N GLY A 36 9.28 -4.86 3.46
CA GLY A 36 10.55 -5.49 3.07
C GLY A 36 10.34 -6.77 2.26
N TYR A 37 9.41 -7.63 2.69
CA TYR A 37 9.06 -8.85 1.97
C TYR A 37 8.49 -8.55 0.58
N GLN A 38 7.52 -7.62 0.49
CA GLN A 38 6.89 -7.26 -0.79
C GLN A 38 7.87 -6.61 -1.77
N VAL A 39 8.77 -5.76 -1.28
CA VAL A 39 9.84 -5.18 -2.10
C VAL A 39 10.78 -6.26 -2.61
N ASN A 40 11.23 -7.18 -1.75
CA ASN A 40 12.14 -8.25 -2.15
C ASN A 40 11.49 -9.20 -3.19
N GLU A 41 10.23 -9.55 -2.97
CA GLU A 41 9.43 -10.35 -3.91
C GLU A 41 9.30 -9.67 -5.28
N THR A 42 9.07 -8.35 -5.28
CA THR A 42 8.95 -7.55 -6.49
C THR A 42 10.30 -7.47 -7.20
N MET A 43 11.36 -7.05 -6.49
CA MET A 43 12.75 -6.91 -6.96
C MET A 43 13.30 -8.16 -7.65
N ALA A 44 12.90 -9.36 -7.21
CA ALA A 44 13.34 -10.62 -7.81
C ALA A 44 12.98 -10.78 -9.30
N ARG A 45 12.06 -9.96 -9.83
CA ARG A 45 11.57 -10.03 -11.21
C ARG A 45 12.02 -8.85 -12.05
N LEU A 46 12.85 -7.99 -11.47
CA LEU A 46 13.14 -6.69 -11.99
C LEU A 46 14.51 -6.63 -12.70
N PRO A 47 14.64 -6.10 -13.93
CA PRO A 47 15.92 -5.63 -14.46
C PRO A 47 16.67 -4.70 -13.48
N GLY A 48 18.00 -4.78 -13.53
CA GLY A 48 18.89 -4.11 -12.56
C GLY A 48 18.96 -2.59 -12.64
N HIS A 49 18.19 -1.92 -13.50
CA HIS A 49 18.10 -0.46 -13.52
C HIS A 49 17.07 0.10 -12.53
N VAL A 50 16.25 -0.76 -11.91
CA VAL A 50 15.30 -0.32 -10.89
C VAL A 50 15.90 -0.42 -9.51
N HIS A 51 15.83 0.70 -8.78
CA HIS A 51 16.41 0.81 -7.47
C HIS A 51 15.44 0.30 -6.40
N ARG A 52 15.98 -0.48 -5.48
CA ARG A 52 15.22 -1.02 -4.35
C ARG A 52 14.63 0.09 -3.48
N ASP A 53 15.35 1.19 -3.32
CA ASP A 53 14.99 2.27 -2.40
C ASP A 53 13.74 3.05 -2.85
N ASP A 54 13.49 3.12 -4.16
CA ASP A 54 12.26 3.72 -4.70
C ASP A 54 11.04 2.87 -4.31
N LEU A 55 11.16 1.56 -4.41
CA LEU A 55 10.12 0.62 -4.01
C LEU A 55 9.92 0.57 -2.49
N VAL A 56 11.00 0.65 -1.70
CA VAL A 56 10.88 0.77 -0.24
C VAL A 56 10.12 2.04 0.13
N SER A 57 10.48 3.18 -0.48
CA SER A 57 9.81 4.46 -0.22
C SER A 57 8.32 4.38 -0.56
N ALA A 58 7.97 3.87 -1.74
CA ALA A 58 6.57 3.68 -2.15
C ALA A 58 5.81 2.74 -1.20
N GLY A 59 6.43 1.63 -0.80
CA GLY A 59 5.83 0.65 0.12
C GLY A 59 5.61 1.19 1.53
N LEU A 60 6.55 1.97 2.07
CA LEU A 60 6.40 2.60 3.38
C LEU A 60 5.30 3.66 3.38
N ALA A 61 5.24 4.49 2.34
CA ALA A 61 4.17 5.47 2.17
C ALA A 61 2.79 4.80 2.09
N ALA A 62 2.70 3.69 1.36
CA ALA A 62 1.47 2.92 1.24
C ALA A 62 1.05 2.25 2.56
N LEU A 63 1.99 1.73 3.35
CA LEU A 63 1.72 1.17 4.67
C LEU A 63 1.17 2.24 5.62
N ALA A 64 1.77 3.43 5.65
CA ALA A 64 1.29 4.53 6.47
C ALA A 64 -0.14 4.97 6.06
N ALA A 65 -0.38 5.12 4.75
CA ALA A 65 -1.71 5.43 4.24
C ALA A 65 -2.74 4.32 4.55
N ALA A 66 -2.33 3.05 4.49
CA ALA A 66 -3.16 1.92 4.85
C ALA A 66 -3.50 1.94 6.35
N ALA A 67 -2.56 2.25 7.23
CA ALA A 67 -2.82 2.34 8.66
C ALA A 67 -3.85 3.43 9.00
N VAL A 68 -3.78 4.58 8.33
CA VAL A 68 -4.77 5.67 8.50
C VAL A 68 -6.15 5.30 7.94
N GLY A 69 -6.20 4.59 6.81
CA GLY A 69 -7.45 4.20 6.14
C GLY A 69 -8.04 2.87 6.59
N PHE A 70 -7.45 2.19 7.58
CA PHE A 70 -7.89 0.87 8.01
C PHE A 70 -9.15 0.94 8.86
N ASP A 71 -10.13 0.12 8.52
CA ASP A 71 -11.35 -0.08 9.29
C ASP A 71 -11.46 -1.54 9.75
N ALA A 72 -11.31 -1.75 11.06
CA ALA A 72 -11.40 -3.07 11.68
C ALA A 72 -12.81 -3.69 11.59
N SER A 73 -13.85 -2.88 11.39
CA SER A 73 -15.24 -3.37 11.27
C SER A 73 -15.48 -4.18 10.00
N THR A 74 -14.60 -4.05 9.00
CA THR A 74 -14.66 -4.82 7.75
C THR A 74 -14.35 -6.31 7.93
N GLY A 75 -13.82 -6.73 9.09
CA GLY A 75 -13.46 -8.12 9.38
C GLY A 75 -12.23 -8.62 8.63
N VAL A 76 -11.54 -7.75 7.88
CA VAL A 76 -10.31 -8.10 7.16
C VAL A 76 -9.11 -7.79 8.06
N PRO A 77 -8.19 -8.75 8.29
CA PRO A 77 -6.98 -8.48 9.05
C PRO A 77 -6.13 -7.38 8.40
N PHE A 78 -5.57 -6.47 9.21
CA PHE A 78 -4.77 -5.35 8.70
C PHE A 78 -3.64 -5.81 7.78
N ALA A 79 -2.92 -6.88 8.13
CA ALA A 79 -1.86 -7.43 7.29
C ALA A 79 -2.33 -7.74 5.85
N ARG A 80 -3.54 -8.29 5.70
CA ARG A 80 -4.14 -8.59 4.38
C ARG A 80 -4.44 -7.30 3.63
N TYR A 81 -5.09 -6.36 4.30
CA TYR A 81 -5.41 -5.05 3.73
C TYR A 81 -4.16 -4.27 3.30
N ALA A 82 -3.19 -4.13 4.21
CA ALA A 82 -1.93 -3.45 3.98
C ALA A 82 -1.15 -4.08 2.81
N THR A 83 -1.13 -5.41 2.69
CA THR A 83 -0.36 -6.01 1.59
C THR A 83 -0.95 -5.68 0.22
N LEU A 84 -2.27 -5.66 0.08
CA LEU A 84 -2.91 -5.24 -1.17
C LEU A 84 -2.59 -3.78 -1.51
N ARG A 85 -2.57 -2.91 -0.50
CA ARG A 85 -2.22 -1.49 -0.67
C ARG A 85 -0.76 -1.28 -1.06
N ILE A 86 0.16 -1.99 -0.40
CA ILE A 86 1.60 -1.95 -0.71
C ILE A 86 1.84 -2.40 -2.14
N ARG A 87 1.26 -3.52 -2.58
CA ARG A 87 1.40 -3.99 -3.96
C ARG A 87 0.94 -3.01 -5.01
N GLY A 88 -0.24 -2.41 -4.77
CA GLY A 88 -0.75 -1.36 -5.64
C GLY A 88 0.28 -0.24 -5.79
N ALA A 89 0.82 0.25 -4.68
CA ALA A 89 1.84 1.30 -4.70
C ALA A 89 3.15 0.87 -5.38
N LEU A 90 3.63 -0.35 -5.16
CA LEU A 90 4.81 -0.86 -5.87
C LEU A 90 4.56 -0.92 -7.37
N LEU A 91 3.43 -1.45 -7.81
CA LEU A 91 3.06 -1.50 -9.23
C LEU A 91 2.90 -0.11 -9.84
N ASP A 92 2.35 0.85 -9.09
CA ASP A 92 2.19 2.23 -9.53
C ASP A 92 3.55 2.93 -9.66
N GLU A 93 4.47 2.72 -8.72
CA GLU A 93 5.86 3.21 -8.80
C GLU A 93 6.58 2.63 -10.02
N LEU A 94 6.47 1.32 -10.25
CA LEU A 94 7.05 0.67 -11.43
C LEU A 94 6.47 1.22 -12.74
N ARG A 95 5.18 1.52 -12.78
CA ARG A 95 4.55 2.15 -13.96
C ARG A 95 5.08 3.55 -14.22
N ALA A 96 5.34 4.33 -13.18
CA ALA A 96 5.91 5.67 -13.30
C ALA A 96 7.34 5.63 -13.90
N MET A 97 8.07 4.54 -13.68
CA MET A 97 9.40 4.30 -14.25
C MET A 97 9.37 3.67 -15.66
N ASP A 98 8.21 3.63 -16.34
CA ASP A 98 8.03 3.02 -17.68
C ASP A 98 8.40 1.54 -17.78
N TRP A 99 8.35 0.82 -16.66
CA TRP A 99 8.75 -0.58 -16.52
C TRP A 99 8.20 -1.55 -17.58
N ALA A 100 6.92 -1.42 -17.95
CA ALA A 100 6.12 -2.60 -18.30
C ALA A 100 5.66 -2.70 -19.77
N PRO A 101 6.40 -3.40 -20.64
CA PRO A 101 5.84 -4.02 -21.85
C PRO A 101 4.91 -5.21 -21.50
N ARG A 102 4.06 -5.62 -22.46
CA ARG A 102 2.89 -6.52 -22.26
C ARG A 102 3.18 -7.80 -21.45
N GLY A 103 4.31 -8.47 -21.68
CA GLY A 103 4.65 -9.74 -21.01
C GLY A 103 4.95 -9.62 -19.51
N ALA A 104 5.50 -8.49 -19.07
CA ALA A 104 5.74 -8.23 -17.65
C ALA A 104 4.42 -7.96 -16.90
N ARG A 105 3.43 -7.34 -17.58
CA ARG A 105 2.08 -7.11 -17.01
C ARG A 105 1.31 -8.42 -16.80
N THR A 106 1.46 -9.39 -17.70
CA THR A 106 0.78 -10.69 -17.57
C THR A 106 1.30 -11.48 -16.38
N ARG A 107 2.63 -11.58 -16.20
CA ARG A 107 3.22 -12.28 -15.04
C ARG A 107 2.86 -11.64 -13.70
N ALA A 108 2.74 -10.31 -13.64
CA ALA A 108 2.28 -9.63 -12.42
C ALA A 108 0.84 -10.06 -12.06
N LYS A 109 -0.08 -10.08 -13.03
CA LYS A 109 -1.47 -10.51 -12.82
C LYS A 109 -1.59 -11.98 -12.38
N GLU A 110 -0.80 -12.87 -12.98
CA GLU A 110 -0.81 -14.29 -12.61
C GLU A 110 -0.40 -14.51 -11.15
N MET A 111 0.48 -13.66 -10.65
CA MET A 111 1.00 -13.75 -9.30
C MET A 111 0.05 -13.17 -8.26
N ASP A 112 -0.56 -12.00 -8.54
CA ASP A 112 -1.68 -11.49 -7.74
C ASP A 112 -2.78 -12.56 -7.63
N ALA A 113 -3.12 -13.22 -8.75
CA ALA A 113 -4.11 -14.28 -8.75
C ALA A 113 -3.65 -15.55 -8.00
N ALA A 114 -2.36 -15.89 -8.02
CA ALA A 114 -1.84 -17.03 -7.26
C ALA A 114 -1.85 -16.76 -5.76
N GLU A 115 -1.53 -15.54 -5.36
CA GLU A 115 -1.46 -15.15 -3.97
C GLU A 115 -2.83 -14.85 -3.37
N ASP A 116 -3.78 -14.33 -4.14
CA ASP A 116 -5.18 -14.26 -3.75
C ASP A 116 -5.75 -15.66 -3.51
N ARG A 117 -5.40 -16.64 -4.37
CA ARG A 117 -5.78 -18.04 -4.19
C ARG A 117 -5.18 -18.64 -2.92
N LEU A 118 -3.90 -18.36 -2.64
CA LEU A 118 -3.23 -18.85 -1.44
C LEU A 118 -3.75 -18.16 -0.16
N ALA A 119 -4.03 -16.86 -0.22
CA ALA A 119 -4.58 -16.08 0.90
C ALA A 119 -6.01 -16.51 1.27
N VAL A 120 -6.82 -16.93 0.29
CA VAL A 120 -8.16 -17.50 0.52
C VAL A 120 -8.08 -18.89 1.15
N GLY A 121 -7.07 -19.70 0.78
CA GLY A 121 -6.95 -21.08 1.28
C GLY A 121 -6.33 -21.22 2.67
N LEU A 122 -5.46 -20.29 3.08
CA LEU A 122 -4.65 -20.45 4.30
C LEU A 122 -5.14 -19.63 5.50
N GLY A 123 -5.98 -18.60 5.31
CA GLY A 123 -6.25 -17.60 6.36
C GLY A 123 -5.01 -16.83 6.84
N ARG A 124 -3.85 -17.10 6.22
CA ARG A 124 -2.52 -16.50 6.43
C ARG A 124 -1.74 -16.58 5.12
N ARG A 125 -0.72 -15.74 4.92
CA ARG A 125 0.17 -15.87 3.75
C ARG A 125 1.12 -17.07 3.91
N PRO A 126 1.41 -17.83 2.85
CA PRO A 126 2.47 -18.82 2.87
C PRO A 126 3.83 -18.12 2.96
N SER A 127 4.69 -18.63 3.84
CA SER A 127 6.08 -18.21 4.08
C SER A 127 7.01 -18.72 3.00
#